data_AF-A0A1X7THZ4-F1
#
_entry.id   AF-A0A1X7THZ4-F1
#
_cell.length_a   1.000
_cell.length_b   1.000
_cell.length_c   1.000
_cell.angle_alpha   90.00
_cell.angle_beta   90.00
_cell.angle_gamma   90.00
#
_symmetry.space_group_name_H-M   'P 1'
#
loop_
_entity.id
_entity.type
_entity.pdbx_description
1 polymer ?
#
loop_
_entity_poly.entity_id
_entity_poly.type
_entity_poly.pdbx_seq_one_letter_code
_entity_poly.pdbx_strand_id
1 'polypeptide(L)'
;CKKDGLVTQRHNEVRDLLYDLSALVWHQTIKEPVIQEASSARATLIGDISARGVWQPQATAVFDIRVIDSDAPSYLSKSVKN
;
A
#
# COMPACT_ATOMS: atom_id res chain seq x y z
N CYS A 1 9.64 4.50 8.26
CA CYS A 1 9.47 5.90 8.71
C CYS A 1 9.21 5.90 10.21
N LYS A 2 9.63 6.94 10.96
CA LYS A 2 9.31 7.04 12.39
C LYS A 2 7.79 7.12 12.53
N LYS A 3 7.19 6.29 13.40
CA LYS A 3 5.76 6.37 13.72
C LYS A 3 5.42 7.81 14.12
N ASP A 4 4.33 8.33 13.55
CA ASP A 4 3.86 9.71 13.73
C ASP A 4 4.81 10.81 13.20
N GLY A 5 5.83 10.45 12.42
CA GLY A 5 6.67 11.42 11.71
C GLY A 5 5.96 11.98 10.47
N LEU A 6 6.38 13.17 10.02
CA LEU A 6 5.82 13.84 8.82
C LEU A 6 5.77 12.93 7.59
N VAL A 7 6.80 12.09 7.39
CA VAL A 7 6.83 11.14 6.27
C VAL A 7 5.73 10.09 6.38
N THR A 8 5.48 9.56 7.59
CA THR A 8 4.37 8.62 7.83
C THR A 8 3.03 9.29 7.65
N GLN A 9 2.87 10.53 8.13
CA GLN A 9 1.62 11.29 7.93
C GLN A 9 1.33 11.48 6.43
N ARG A 10 2.32 11.89 5.64
CA ARG A 10 2.15 12.10 4.20
C ARG A 10 1.87 10.81 3.45
N HIS A 11 2.50 9.70 3.86
CA HIS A 11 2.20 8.39 3.30
C HIS A 11 0.75 7.98 3.59
N ASN A 12 0.26 8.18 4.83
CA ASN A 12 -1.13 7.92 5.19
C ASN A 12 -2.12 8.79 4.42
N GLU A 13 -1.82 10.08 4.20
CA GLU A 13 -2.64 10.97 3.39
C GLU A 13 -2.74 10.50 1.93
N VAL A 14 -1.62 10.08 1.33
CA VAL A 14 -1.60 9.51 -0.03
C VAL A 14 -2.39 8.20 -0.09
N ARG A 15 -2.24 7.33 0.90
CA ARG A 15 -3.03 6.11 1.03
C ARG A 15 -4.53 6.41 1.10
N ASP A 16 -4.93 7.36 1.95
CA ASP A 16 -6.33 7.70 2.15
C ASP A 16 -6.95 8.28 0.87
N LEU A 17 -6.21 9.12 0.14
CA LEU A 17 -6.65 9.60 -1.17
C LEU A 17 -6.83 8.46 -2.19
N LEU A 18 -5.86 7.54 -2.27
CA LEU A 18 -5.95 6.39 -3.16
C LEU A 18 -7.09 5.45 -2.78
N TYR A 19 -7.38 5.30 -1.49
CA TYR A 19 -8.56 4.59 -1.01
C TYR A 19 -9.85 5.24 -1.49
N ASP A 20 -10.01 6.56 -1.30
CA ASP A 20 -11.25 7.27 -1.67
C ASP A 20 -11.51 7.14 -3.17
N LEU A 21 -10.47 7.30 -4.01
CA LEU A 21 -10.58 7.08 -5.45
C LEU A 21 -10.93 5.62 -5.79
N SER A 22 -10.30 4.66 -5.10
CA SER A 22 -10.56 3.24 -5.32
C SER A 22 -11.99 2.84 -4.95
N ALA A 23 -12.54 3.43 -3.89
CA ALA A 23 -13.91 3.20 -3.44
C ALA A 23 -14.99 3.73 -4.40
N LEU A 24 -14.64 4.69 -5.27
CA LEU A 24 -15.53 5.16 -6.33
C LEU A 24 -15.63 4.18 -7.51
N VAL A 25 -14.58 3.39 -7.76
CA VAL A 25 -14.46 2.55 -8.96
C VAL A 25 -14.68 1.07 -8.65
N TRP A 26 -14.21 0.60 -7.49
CA TRP A 26 -14.28 -0.81 -7.09
C TRP A 26 -15.16 -1.03 -5.88
N HIS A 27 -15.72 -2.24 -5.82
CA HIS A 27 -16.54 -2.68 -4.70
C HIS A 27 -15.66 -3.32 -3.62
N GLN A 28 -16.15 -3.25 -2.37
CA GLN A 28 -15.49 -3.85 -1.20
C GLN A 28 -14.04 -3.36 -1.00
N THR A 29 -13.84 -2.06 -1.17
CA THR A 29 -12.56 -1.40 -0.90
C THR A 29 -12.37 -1.22 0.61
N ILE A 30 -11.21 -1.63 1.15
CA ILE A 30 -10.90 -1.62 2.58
C ILE A 30 -9.55 -0.92 2.82
N LYS A 31 -9.48 -0.03 3.82
CA LYS A 31 -8.22 0.52 4.33
C LYS A 31 -7.61 -0.41 5.37
N GLU A 32 -6.29 -0.51 5.36
CA GLU A 32 -5.52 -1.32 6.31
C GLU A 32 -6.04 -2.76 6.45
N PRO A 33 -6.26 -3.50 5.33
CA PRO A 33 -6.81 -4.84 5.40
C PRO A 33 -5.85 -5.80 6.11
N VAL A 34 -6.41 -6.57 7.04
CA VAL A 34 -5.74 -7.69 7.68
C VAL A 34 -5.58 -8.84 6.69
N ILE A 35 -4.35 -9.25 6.44
CA ILE A 35 -3.99 -10.40 5.62
C ILE A 35 -3.55 -11.51 6.58
N GLN A 36 -4.39 -12.54 6.69
CA GLN A 36 -4.10 -13.71 7.51
C GLN A 36 -3.89 -14.93 6.62
N GLU A 37 -2.70 -15.51 6.71
CA GLU A 37 -2.38 -16.78 6.05
C GLU A 37 -3.07 -17.93 6.78
N ALA A 38 -3.74 -18.81 6.04
CA ALA A 38 -4.55 -19.91 6.61
C ALA A 38 -3.76 -20.87 7.52
N SER A 39 -2.43 -20.93 7.37
CA SER A 39 -1.53 -21.87 8.05
C SER A 39 -0.68 -21.24 9.17
N SER A 40 -0.78 -19.93 9.42
CA SER A 40 0.23 -19.23 10.21
C SER A 40 -0.24 -18.88 11.63
N ALA A 41 0.44 -19.46 12.63
CA ALA A 41 0.42 -18.96 14.01
C ALA A 41 1.30 -17.70 14.20
N ARG A 42 1.82 -17.10 13.12
CA ARG A 42 2.67 -15.89 13.13
C ARG A 42 1.90 -14.63 12.71
N ALA A 43 2.55 -13.51 13.03
CA ALA A 43 2.12 -12.13 12.86
C ALA A 43 1.27 -11.88 11.61
N THR A 44 0.10 -11.29 11.86
CA THR A 44 -0.81 -10.74 10.86
C THR A 44 -0.10 -9.66 10.04
N LEU A 45 -0.21 -9.74 8.71
CA LEU A 45 0.20 -8.66 7.83
C LEU A 45 -0.95 -7.66 7.65
N ILE A 46 -0.62 -6.38 7.51
CA ILE A 46 -1.59 -5.32 7.26
C ILE A 46 -1.16 -4.65 5.95
N GLY A 47 -2.00 -4.73 4.92
CA GLY A 47 -1.80 -3.99 3.66
C GLY A 47 -2.20 -2.53 3.81
N ASP A 48 -1.98 -1.68 2.80
CA ASP A 48 -2.42 -0.28 2.86
C ASP A 48 -3.88 -0.14 2.43
N ILE A 49 -4.23 -0.70 1.28
CA ILE A 49 -5.60 -0.76 0.76
C ILE A 49 -5.84 -2.12 0.08
N SER A 50 -7.08 -2.59 0.09
CA SER A 50 -7.53 -3.66 -0.80
C SER A 50 -8.78 -3.25 -1.55
N ALA A 51 -8.99 -3.86 -2.71
CA ALA A 51 -10.18 -3.68 -3.52
C ALA A 51 -10.52 -4.98 -4.26
N ARG A 52 -11.81 -5.26 -4.45
CA ARG A 52 -12.26 -6.46 -5.15
C ARG A 52 -12.56 -6.18 -6.62
N GLY A 53 -12.09 -7.05 -7.49
CA GLY A 53 -12.37 -6.97 -8.93
C GLY A 53 -11.37 -6.14 -9.73
N VAL A 54 -10.20 -5.81 -9.18
CA VAL A 54 -9.19 -5.00 -9.90
C VAL A 54 -8.62 -5.75 -11.10
N TRP A 55 -8.06 -6.95 -10.87
CA TRP A 55 -7.39 -7.74 -11.91
C TRP A 55 -8.25 -8.87 -12.45
N GLN A 56 -9.05 -9.48 -11.57
CA GLN A 56 -9.93 -10.59 -11.89
C GLN A 56 -11.27 -10.39 -11.20
N PRO A 57 -12.40 -10.71 -11.85
CA PRO A 57 -13.71 -10.65 -11.22
C PRO A 57 -13.71 -11.41 -9.90
N GLN A 58 -14.30 -10.82 -8.87
CA GLN A 58 -14.44 -11.41 -7.54
C GLN A 58 -13.13 -11.75 -6.78
N ALA A 59 -11.96 -11.42 -7.32
CA ALA A 59 -10.69 -11.56 -6.60
C ALA A 59 -10.33 -10.25 -5.88
N THR A 60 -9.77 -10.35 -4.68
CA THR A 60 -9.27 -9.20 -3.92
C THR A 60 -7.81 -8.93 -4.29
N ALA A 61 -7.53 -7.72 -4.75
CA ALA A 61 -6.17 -7.20 -4.84
C ALA A 61 -5.83 -6.42 -3.57
N VAL A 62 -4.61 -6.58 -3.07
CA VAL A 62 -4.08 -5.80 -1.94
C VAL A 62 -2.88 -5.01 -2.45
N PHE A 63 -2.78 -3.75 -2.03
CA PHE A 63 -1.76 -2.81 -2.48
C PHE A 63 -0.89 -2.37 -1.30
N ASP A 64 0.42 -2.30 -1.55
CA ASP A 64 1.42 -1.62 -0.72
C ASP A 64 1.79 -0.32 -1.44
N ILE A 65 1.57 0.82 -0.78
CA ILE A 65 1.77 2.14 -1.38
C ILE A 65 3.16 2.61 -1.02
N ARG A 66 3.94 3.04 -2.02
CA ARG A 66 5.29 3.55 -1.80
C ARG A 66 5.46 4.87 -2.52
N VAL A 67 5.83 5.89 -1.75
CA VAL A 67 6.25 7.19 -2.28
C VAL A 67 7.78 7.20 -2.32
N ILE A 68 8.33 7.47 -3.49
CA ILE A 68 9.78 7.62 -3.69
C ILE A 68 10.07 8.97 -4.35
N ASP A 69 11.17 9.59 -3.94
CA ASP A 69 11.76 10.71 -4.68
C ASP A 69 12.79 10.11 -5.64
N SER A 70 12.42 9.94 -6.90
CA SER A 70 13.28 9.34 -7.94
C SER A 70 14.55 10.16 -8.19
N ASP A 71 14.55 11.45 -7.86
CA ASP A 71 15.65 12.37 -8.09
C ASP A 71 16.46 12.63 -6.81
N ALA A 72 16.17 11.89 -5.73
CA ALA A 72 16.85 12.06 -4.46
C ALA A 72 18.38 11.99 -4.64
N PRO A 73 19.17 12.95 -4.11
CA PRO A 73 20.63 12.94 -4.27
C PRO A 73 21.31 11.64 -3.80
N SER A 74 20.69 10.93 -2.86
CA SER A 74 21.14 9.61 -2.39
C SER A 74 21.11 8.50 -3.45
N TYR A 75 20.44 8.73 -4.58
CA TYR A 75 20.40 7.83 -5.74
C TYR A 75 21.50 8.13 -6.76
N LEU A 76 22.15 9.30 -6.73
CA LEU A 76 23.23 9.66 -7.66
C LEU A 76 24.42 8.68 -7.60
N SER A 77 24.68 8.08 -6.44
CA SER A 77 25.77 7.11 -6.24
C SER A 77 25.33 5.65 -6.40
N LYS A 78 24.06 5.39 -6.74
CA LYS A 78 23.53 4.03 -6.91
C LYS A 78 23.43 3.71 -8.39
N SER A 79 24.06 2.60 -8.79
CA SER A 79 23.84 2.03 -10.12
C SER A 79 22.53 1.24 -10.14
N VAL A 80 21.87 1.18 -11.30
CA VAL A 80 20.72 0.30 -11.52
C VAL A 80 21.17 -1.13 -11.27
N LYS A 81 20.55 -1.81 -10.30
CA LYS A 81 20.81 -3.22 -10.08
C LYS A 81 20.01 -4.01 -11.13
N ASN A 82 20.72 -4.69 -12.01
CA ASN A 82 20.16 -5.70 -12.93
C ASN A 82 19.68 -6.92 -12.15
#